data_AF-A0AAV8WKA9-F1
#
_entry.id   AF-A0AAV8WKA9-F1
#
_cell.length_a   1.000
_cell.length_b   1.000
_cell.length_c   1.000
_cell.angle_alpha   90.00
_cell.angle_beta   90.00
_cell.angle_gamma   90.00
#
_symmetry.space_group_name_H-M   'P 1'
#
loop_
_entity.id
_entity.type
_entity.pdbx_description
1 polymer ?
#
loop_
_entity_poly.entity_id
_entity_poly.type
_entity_poly.pdbx_seq_one_letter_code
_entity_poly.pdbx_strand_id
1 'polypeptide(L)'
;MLTSKMQIPMYLKNIQEISWNFTASGHGKGPMHGVGGTVKRKTDSLVLHGHDISSAETFINKVSTDSSIKIWEVTSEEIQKCKLDMPEGASAVPQIMALHQITWSKEKPTVTLLREISCFSYPLGGRCSHFSLKIPIVTLLPEKKVMKRKGKK
;
A
#
# COMPACT_ATOMS: atom_id res chain seq x y z
N MET A 1 8.08 24.25 -14.02
CA MET A 1 8.30 22.79 -14.03
C MET A 1 7.82 22.23 -12.70
N LEU A 2 6.65 21.59 -12.67
CA LEU A 2 6.06 21.01 -11.46
C LEU A 2 6.51 19.56 -11.32
N THR A 3 7.54 19.30 -10.51
CA THR A 3 7.89 17.95 -10.08
C THR A 3 6.89 17.50 -9.03
N SER A 4 5.80 16.86 -9.48
CA SER A 4 5.00 16.01 -8.61
C SER A 4 5.91 14.88 -8.12
N LYS A 5 6.29 14.93 -6.84
CA LYS A 5 7.04 13.85 -6.19
C LYS A 5 6.06 12.70 -5.96
N MET A 6 6.06 11.75 -6.88
CA MET A 6 5.42 10.46 -6.66
C MET A 6 6.01 9.81 -5.40
N GLN A 7 5.17 9.39 -4.46
CA GLN A 7 5.58 9.09 -3.08
C GLN A 7 5.96 7.63 -2.79
N ILE A 8 5.58 6.65 -3.63
CA ILE A 8 5.95 5.24 -3.41
C ILE A 8 7.47 5.03 -3.31
N PRO A 9 8.33 5.70 -4.13
CA PRO A 9 9.78 5.62 -3.99
C PRO A 9 10.37 6.34 -2.78
N MET A 10 9.58 7.12 -2.02
CA MET A 10 10.11 7.95 -0.92
C MET A 10 10.44 7.09 0.31
N TYR A 11 9.55 6.15 0.65
CA TYR A 11 9.70 5.27 1.80
C TYR A 11 10.61 4.07 1.51
N LEU A 12 10.67 3.62 0.24
CA LEU A 12 11.37 2.39 -0.15
C LEU A 12 12.17 2.61 -1.45
N LYS A 13 13.25 3.40 -1.35
CA LYS A 13 14.08 3.90 -2.48
C LYS A 13 14.60 2.82 -3.44
N ASN A 14 14.78 1.60 -2.95
CA ASN A 14 15.38 0.48 -3.68
C ASN A 14 14.35 -0.47 -4.31
N ILE A 15 13.05 -0.23 -4.12
CA ILE A 15 12.01 -1.06 -4.73
C ILE A 15 11.94 -0.80 -6.23
N GLN A 16 11.98 -1.88 -7.00
CA GLN A 16 11.83 -1.86 -8.46
C GLN A 16 10.39 -2.16 -8.87
N GLU A 17 9.73 -3.11 -8.21
CA GLU A 17 8.37 -3.52 -8.50
C GLU A 17 7.63 -3.86 -7.20
N ILE A 18 6.31 -3.64 -7.20
CA ILE A 18 5.41 -3.99 -6.10
C ILE A 18 4.26 -4.81 -6.68
N SER A 19 3.92 -5.90 -6.00
CA SER A 19 2.68 -6.63 -6.22
C SER A 19 1.90 -6.67 -4.92
N TRP A 20 0.65 -6.23 -4.96
CA TRP A 20 -0.31 -6.41 -3.90
C TRP A 20 -1.37 -7.41 -4.37
N ASN A 21 -1.51 -8.54 -3.67
CA ASN A 21 -2.48 -9.58 -4.04
C ASN A 21 -3.65 -9.61 -3.05
N PHE A 22 -4.84 -9.76 -3.59
CA PHE A 22 -6.11 -9.86 -2.89
C PHE A 22 -6.75 -11.21 -3.26
N THR A 23 -7.41 -11.85 -2.31
CA THR A 23 -8.28 -13.01 -2.56
C THR A 23 -9.71 -12.48 -2.62
N ALA A 24 -10.39 -12.51 -3.78
CA ALA A 24 -11.77 -12.05 -3.85
C ALA A 24 -12.72 -12.98 -3.10
N SER A 25 -13.80 -12.41 -2.57
CA SER A 25 -14.91 -13.04 -1.82
C SER A 25 -14.60 -13.73 -0.48
N GLY A 26 -13.43 -13.50 0.12
CA GLY A 26 -13.10 -14.01 1.46
C GLY A 26 -12.83 -12.92 2.49
N HIS A 27 -13.86 -12.24 3.00
CA HIS A 27 -13.82 -11.41 4.23
C HIS A 27 -12.54 -10.55 4.48
N GLY A 28 -11.93 -10.00 3.43
CA GLY A 28 -10.70 -9.19 3.56
C GLY A 28 -9.47 -9.93 4.11
N LYS A 29 -9.43 -11.27 4.00
CA LYS A 29 -8.35 -12.09 4.56
C LYS A 29 -7.19 -12.36 3.59
N GLY A 30 -6.47 -11.31 3.22
CA GLY A 30 -5.29 -11.41 2.34
C GLY A 30 -4.05 -12.05 2.99
N PRO A 31 -2.94 -12.23 2.24
CA PRO A 31 -1.66 -12.77 2.75
C PRO A 31 -1.11 -12.05 3.98
N MET A 32 -1.49 -10.78 4.14
CA MET A 32 -1.19 -9.92 5.29
C MET A 32 -1.67 -10.51 6.63
N HIS A 33 -2.64 -11.45 6.59
CA HIS A 33 -3.12 -12.18 7.77
C HIS A 33 -2.07 -13.12 8.36
N GLY A 34 -1.10 -13.60 7.55
CA GLY A 34 0.01 -14.41 8.05
C GLY A 34 0.97 -13.59 8.91
N VAL A 35 1.39 -12.42 8.43
CA VAL A 35 2.25 -11.49 9.19
C VAL A 35 1.49 -10.96 10.40
N GLY A 36 0.28 -10.45 10.21
CA GLY A 36 -0.55 -9.95 11.31
C GLY A 36 -0.88 -11.02 12.35
N GLY A 37 -1.17 -12.24 11.91
CA GLY A 37 -1.43 -13.38 12.81
C GLY A 37 -0.19 -13.81 13.58
N THR A 38 0.99 -13.79 12.96
CA THR A 38 2.27 -14.08 13.64
C THR A 38 2.59 -13.04 14.69
N VAL A 39 2.45 -11.76 14.33
CA VAL A 39 2.60 -10.62 15.25
C VAL A 39 1.65 -10.77 16.44
N LYS A 40 0.35 -11.00 16.19
CA LYS A 40 -0.66 -11.19 17.25
C LYS A 40 -0.33 -12.36 18.19
N ARG A 41 -0.07 -13.55 17.64
CA ARG A 41 0.27 -14.74 18.45
C ARG A 41 1.50 -14.50 19.32
N LYS A 42 2.49 -13.78 18.81
CA LYS A 42 3.69 -13.44 19.57
C LYS A 42 3.39 -12.46 20.70
N THR A 43 2.62 -11.42 20.42
CA THR A 43 2.13 -10.48 21.44
C THR A 43 1.35 -11.22 22.53
N ASP A 44 0.41 -12.09 22.15
CA ASP A 44 -0.38 -12.89 23.09
C ASP A 44 0.53 -13.77 23.95
N SER A 45 1.53 -14.43 23.34
CA SER A 45 2.52 -15.22 24.07
C SER A 45 3.28 -14.37 25.08
N LEU A 46 3.76 -13.19 24.72
CA LEU A 46 4.49 -12.31 25.64
C LEU A 46 3.63 -11.91 26.84
N VAL A 47 2.37 -11.52 26.60
CA VAL A 47 1.43 -11.14 27.66
C VAL A 47 1.13 -12.32 28.59
N LEU A 48 0.90 -13.52 28.03
CA LEU A 48 0.68 -14.75 28.80
C LEU A 48 1.86 -15.12 29.71
N HIS A 49 3.09 -14.74 29.33
CA HIS A 49 4.30 -14.96 30.13
C HIS A 49 4.62 -13.77 31.07
N GLY A 50 3.66 -12.87 31.31
CA GLY A 50 3.77 -11.80 32.29
C GLY A 50 4.45 -10.52 31.78
N HIS A 51 4.65 -10.38 30.46
CA HIS A 51 5.17 -9.14 29.89
C HIS A 51 4.05 -8.14 29.63
N ASP A 52 4.15 -6.95 30.22
CA ASP A 52 3.23 -5.85 29.91
C ASP A 52 3.59 -5.17 28.57
N ILE A 53 2.56 -4.80 27.80
CA ILE A 53 2.65 -4.11 26.51
C ILE A 53 1.62 -2.98 26.51
N SER A 54 2.04 -1.81 27.01
CA SER A 54 1.18 -0.67 27.27
C SER A 54 1.37 0.50 26.28
N SER A 55 2.30 0.38 25.34
CA SER A 55 2.59 1.42 24.33
C SER A 55 3.05 0.82 22.99
N ALA A 56 3.01 1.63 21.93
CA ALA A 56 3.53 1.24 20.61
C ALA A 56 5.04 0.95 20.66
N GLU A 57 5.80 1.75 21.41
CA GLU A 57 7.23 1.54 21.64
C GLU A 57 7.51 0.19 22.31
N THR A 58 6.82 -0.11 23.42
CA THR A 58 6.99 -1.39 24.13
C THR A 58 6.58 -2.58 23.28
N PHE A 59 5.55 -2.42 22.45
CA PHE A 59 5.15 -3.40 21.46
C PHE A 59 6.27 -3.66 20.43
N ILE A 60 6.81 -2.62 19.81
CA ILE A 60 7.86 -2.75 18.78
C ILE A 60 9.10 -3.41 19.37
N ASN A 61 9.55 -2.95 20.55
CA ASN A 61 10.75 -3.46 21.20
C ASN A 61 10.66 -4.95 21.53
N LYS A 62 9.50 -5.44 21.99
CA LYS A 62 9.31 -6.83 22.41
C LYS A 62 8.88 -7.77 21.27
N VAL A 63 8.08 -7.28 20.34
CA VAL A 63 7.52 -8.11 19.25
C VAL A 63 8.52 -8.26 18.10
N SER A 64 9.37 -7.27 17.86
CA SER A 64 10.35 -7.30 16.76
C SER A 64 11.57 -8.17 17.06
N THR A 65 11.87 -8.46 18.34
CA THR A 65 13.02 -9.27 18.78
C THR A 65 12.97 -10.66 18.13
N ASP A 66 14.04 -11.16 17.51
CA ASP A 66 14.07 -12.53 16.96
C ASP A 66 12.99 -12.85 15.90
N SER A 67 12.60 -11.87 15.08
CA SER A 67 11.72 -12.13 13.93
C SER A 67 12.26 -11.51 12.65
N SER A 68 11.96 -12.11 11.50
CA SER A 68 12.19 -11.51 10.18
C SER A 68 11.22 -10.38 9.87
N ILE A 69 10.25 -10.13 10.76
CA ILE A 69 9.22 -9.10 10.60
C ILE A 69 9.78 -7.78 11.15
N LYS A 70 9.83 -6.77 10.29
CA LYS A 70 10.19 -5.40 10.68
C LYS A 70 8.92 -4.63 11.01
N ILE A 71 8.89 -3.99 12.18
CA ILE A 71 7.78 -3.20 12.67
C ILE A 71 8.30 -1.78 12.92
N TRP A 72 7.52 -0.78 12.51
CA TRP A 72 7.81 0.63 12.73
C TRP A 72 6.55 1.33 13.24
N GLU A 73 6.75 2.30 14.13
CA GLU A 73 5.68 3.18 14.57
C GLU A 73 5.38 4.21 13.47
N VAL A 74 4.10 4.57 13.33
CA VAL A 74 3.68 5.67 12.46
C VAL A 74 3.02 6.72 13.34
N THR A 75 3.62 7.90 13.42
CA THR A 75 3.15 8.94 14.35
C THR A 75 1.94 9.71 13.79
N SER A 76 1.22 10.41 14.68
CA SER A 76 0.09 11.25 14.30
C SER A 76 0.50 12.34 13.30
N GLU A 77 1.70 12.90 13.45
CA GLU A 77 2.26 13.92 12.55
C GLU A 77 2.54 13.33 11.16
N GLU A 78 3.04 12.10 11.09
CA GLU A 78 3.27 11.39 9.82
C GLU A 78 1.95 11.09 9.11
N ILE A 79 0.92 10.66 9.86
CA ILE A 79 -0.42 10.45 9.33
C ILE A 79 -1.00 11.75 8.77
N GLN A 80 -0.86 12.87 9.50
CA GLN A 80 -1.35 14.17 9.03
C GLN A 80 -0.62 14.63 7.77
N LYS A 81 0.71 14.48 7.70
CA LYS A 81 1.48 14.75 6.48
C LYS A 81 0.99 13.91 5.30
N CYS A 82 0.77 12.61 5.50
CA CYS A 82 0.25 11.72 4.47
C CYS A 82 -1.16 12.14 3.98
N LYS A 83 -2.03 12.61 4.88
CA LYS A 83 -3.35 13.12 4.50
C LYS A 83 -3.27 14.39 3.65
N LEU A 84 -2.32 15.28 3.94
CA LEU A 84 -2.09 16.49 3.15
C LEU A 84 -1.52 16.17 1.76
N ASP A 85 -0.78 15.06 1.63
CA ASP A 85 -0.24 14.59 0.36
C ASP A 85 -1.26 13.79 -0.48
N MET A 86 -2.42 13.45 0.09
CA MET A 86 -3.47 12.75 -0.64
C MET A 86 -4.19 13.72 -1.57
N PRO A 87 -4.32 13.42 -2.87
CA PRO A 87 -5.03 14.28 -3.81
C PRO A 87 -6.51 14.41 -3.44
N GLU A 88 -7.06 15.63 -3.49
CA GLU A 88 -8.48 15.90 -3.35
C GLU A 88 -9.25 15.24 -4.51
N GLY A 89 -10.30 14.48 -4.18
CA GLY A 89 -11.13 13.83 -5.19
C GLY A 89 -10.56 12.53 -5.77
N ALA A 90 -9.64 11.85 -5.07
CA ALA A 90 -9.29 10.46 -5.38
C ALA A 90 -10.57 9.59 -5.38
N SER A 91 -10.95 9.08 -6.54
CA SER A 91 -12.12 8.21 -6.68
C SER A 91 -11.81 6.80 -6.19
N ALA A 92 -12.82 6.15 -5.63
CA ALA A 92 -12.73 4.73 -5.33
C ALA A 92 -12.44 3.94 -6.63
N VAL A 93 -11.56 2.95 -6.54
CA VAL A 93 -11.29 2.05 -7.67
C VAL A 93 -12.57 1.26 -7.98
N PRO A 94 -13.16 1.41 -9.18
CA PRO A 94 -14.35 0.68 -9.55
C PRO A 94 -14.10 -0.83 -9.46
N GLN A 95 -15.08 -1.58 -8.95
CA GLN A 95 -15.02 -3.04 -8.86
C GLN A 95 -13.80 -3.59 -8.11
N ILE A 96 -13.27 -2.85 -7.11
CA ILE A 96 -12.12 -3.27 -6.31
C ILE A 96 -12.26 -4.68 -5.70
N MET A 97 -13.50 -5.12 -5.43
CA MET A 97 -13.80 -6.46 -4.91
C MET A 97 -13.63 -7.59 -5.93
N ALA A 98 -13.62 -7.30 -7.23
CA ALA A 98 -13.36 -8.26 -8.29
C ALA A 98 -11.87 -8.36 -8.64
N LEU A 99 -11.05 -7.45 -8.10
CA LEU A 99 -9.62 -7.39 -8.37
C LEU A 99 -8.85 -8.30 -7.42
N HIS A 100 -7.89 -9.05 -7.96
CA HIS A 100 -7.06 -10.00 -7.22
C HIS A 100 -5.59 -9.57 -7.16
N GLN A 101 -5.15 -8.64 -8.01
CA GLN A 101 -3.78 -8.17 -7.97
C GLN A 101 -3.65 -6.72 -8.43
N ILE A 102 -2.89 -5.93 -7.69
CA ILE A 102 -2.47 -4.58 -8.04
C ILE A 102 -0.96 -4.62 -8.23
N THR A 103 -0.45 -4.09 -9.34
CA THR A 103 0.99 -4.04 -9.60
C THR A 103 1.47 -2.63 -9.90
N TRP A 104 2.70 -2.35 -9.47
CA TRP A 104 3.40 -1.09 -9.69
C TRP A 104 4.85 -1.37 -10.07
N SER A 105 5.45 -0.51 -10.91
CA SER A 105 6.84 -0.63 -11.32
C SER A 105 7.51 0.74 -11.37
N LYS A 106 8.82 0.76 -11.09
CA LYS A 106 9.64 1.97 -11.19
C LYS A 106 9.76 2.49 -12.62
N GLU A 107 9.69 1.60 -13.62
CA GLU A 107 9.68 1.96 -15.04
C GLU A 107 8.44 2.77 -15.43
N LYS A 108 7.28 2.45 -14.84
CA LYS A 108 6.00 3.13 -15.07
C LYS A 108 5.48 3.70 -13.76
N PRO A 109 6.12 4.76 -13.26
CA PRO A 109 5.87 5.30 -11.93
C PRO A 109 4.39 5.70 -11.74
N THR A 110 3.82 6.38 -12.74
CA THR A 110 2.49 6.98 -12.70
C THR A 110 1.35 6.01 -13.01
N VAL A 111 1.64 4.74 -13.24
CA VAL A 111 0.64 3.76 -13.67
C VAL A 111 0.58 2.61 -12.68
N THR A 112 -0.61 2.39 -12.15
CA THR A 112 -0.92 1.21 -11.35
C THR A 112 -1.80 0.29 -12.17
N LEU A 113 -1.37 -0.96 -12.34
CA LEU A 113 -2.12 -1.96 -13.10
C LEU A 113 -3.01 -2.76 -12.14
N LEU A 114 -4.27 -2.92 -12.51
CA LEU A 114 -5.25 -3.68 -11.75
C LEU A 114 -5.59 -4.96 -12.53
N ARG A 115 -5.47 -6.11 -11.88
CA ARG A 115 -5.72 -7.42 -12.50
C ARG A 115 -6.85 -8.13 -11.76
N GLU A 116 -7.81 -8.62 -12.54
CA GLU A 116 -8.90 -9.48 -12.06
C GLU A 116 -8.41 -10.85 -11.62
N ILE A 117 -7.24 -11.32 -12.10
CA ILE A 117 -6.61 -12.58 -11.69
C ILE A 117 -5.13 -12.32 -11.38
N SER A 118 -4.63 -12.87 -10.27
CA SER A 118 -3.20 -12.79 -9.93
C SER A 118 -2.36 -13.60 -10.92
N CYS A 119 -1.29 -13.00 -11.44
CA CYS A 119 -0.31 -13.68 -12.28
C CYS A 119 1.11 -13.43 -11.74
N PHE A 120 1.82 -14.52 -11.48
CA PHE A 120 3.19 -14.51 -10.96
C PHE A 120 4.25 -14.90 -12.00
N SER A 121 3.82 -15.41 -13.16
CA SER A 121 4.70 -15.85 -14.24
C SER A 121 5.03 -14.74 -15.25
N TYR A 122 4.60 -13.50 -14.99
CA TYR A 122 4.77 -12.38 -15.92
C TYR A 122 5.25 -11.12 -15.17
N PRO A 123 6.15 -10.31 -15.76
CA PRO A 123 6.66 -9.08 -15.14
C PRO A 123 5.55 -8.14 -14.65
N LEU A 124 5.78 -7.51 -13.50
CA LEU A 124 4.75 -6.73 -12.79
C LEU A 124 4.45 -5.38 -13.49
N GLY A 125 5.31 -4.91 -14.39
CA GLY A 125 5.14 -3.67 -15.18
C GLY A 125 4.44 -3.82 -16.56
N GLY A 126 3.99 -5.02 -16.92
CA GLY A 126 3.46 -5.33 -18.25
C GLY A 126 2.03 -5.90 -18.28
N ARG A 127 1.41 -5.89 -19.47
CA ARG A 127 0.16 -6.61 -19.73
C ARG A 127 0.46 -8.10 -19.70
N CYS A 128 -0.18 -8.83 -18.80
CA CYS A 128 -0.05 -10.28 -18.75
C CYS A 128 -0.66 -10.89 -20.02
N SER A 129 0.11 -11.74 -20.72
CA SER A 129 -0.38 -12.48 -21.89
C SER A 129 -1.17 -13.73 -21.52
N HIS A 130 -1.04 -14.24 -20.28
CA HIS A 130 -1.68 -15.49 -19.84
C HIS A 130 -3.19 -15.38 -19.63
N PHE A 131 -3.68 -14.19 -19.26
CA PHE A 131 -5.09 -13.94 -19.02
C PHE A 131 -5.50 -12.74 -19.87
N SER A 132 -6.24 -12.99 -20.95
CA SER A 132 -6.71 -11.98 -21.92
C SER A 132 -7.84 -11.11 -21.35
N LEU A 133 -7.67 -10.58 -20.14
CA LEU A 133 -8.67 -9.79 -19.44
C LEU A 133 -8.51 -8.31 -19.80
N LYS A 134 -9.64 -7.60 -19.93
CA LYS A 134 -9.66 -6.15 -20.13
C LYS A 134 -9.16 -5.49 -18.85
N ILE A 135 -7.91 -5.05 -18.84
CA ILE A 135 -7.26 -4.47 -17.66
C ILE A 135 -7.86 -3.08 -17.38
N PRO A 136 -8.52 -2.85 -16.23
CA PRO A 136 -8.76 -1.48 -15.78
C PRO A 136 -7.41 -0.86 -15.42
N ILE A 137 -6.97 0.14 -16.18
CA ILE A 137 -5.74 0.90 -15.90
C ILE A 137 -6.15 2.11 -15.06
N VAL A 138 -5.54 2.26 -13.88
CA VAL A 138 -5.65 3.51 -13.12
C VAL A 138 -4.37 4.30 -13.31
N THR A 139 -4.50 5.43 -14.00
CA THR A 139 -3.42 6.40 -14.13
C THR A 139 -3.44 7.29 -12.89
N LEU A 140 -2.36 7.26 -12.12
CA LEU A 140 -2.12 8.21 -11.05
C LEU A 140 -1.70 9.53 -11.69
N LEU A 141 -2.67 10.36 -12.07
CA LEU A 141 -2.37 11.70 -12.56
C LEU A 141 -2.05 12.60 -11.36
N PRO A 142 -0.96 13.39 -11.42
CA PRO A 142 -0.74 14.43 -10.44
C PRO A 142 -1.84 15.48 -10.56
N GLU A 143 -2.42 15.90 -9.42
CA GLU A 143 -3.40 16.97 -9.40
C GLU A 143 -2.87 18.21 -10.10
N LYS A 144 -3.63 18.72 -11.07
CA LYS A 144 -3.46 20.08 -11.54
C LYS A 144 -4.02 20.99 -10.45
N LYS A 145 -3.15 21.64 -9.67
CA LYS A 145 -3.56 22.81 -8.88
C LYS A 145 -4.09 23.87 -9.87
N VAL A 146 -5.41 23.95 -10.00
CA VAL A 146 -6.05 25.04 -10.73
C VAL A 146 -5.90 26.29 -9.88
N MET A 147 -4.93 27.15 -10.23
CA MET A 147 -4.88 28.52 -9.69
C MET A 147 -6.18 29.23 -10.07
N LYS A 148 -7.13 29.31 -9.13
CA LYS A 148 -8.25 30.24 -9.26
C LYS A 148 -7.68 31.66 -9.23
N ARG A 149 -7.63 32.33 -10.39
CA ARG A 149 -7.40 33.77 -10.45
C ARG A 149 -8.52 34.44 -9.66
N LYS A 150 -8.20 35.03 -8.50
CA LYS A 150 -9.11 35.92 -7.79
C LYS A 150 -9.42 37.09 -8.73
N GLY A 151 -10.64 37.13 -9.25
CA GLY A 151 -11.16 38.31 -9.92
C GLY A 151 -11.23 39.45 -8.91
N LYS A 152 -10.49 40.52 -9.16
CA LYS A 152 -10.73 41.82 -8.53
C LYS A 152 -12.11 42.30 -9.01
N LYS A 153 -13.04 42.48 -8.07
CA LYS A 153 -14.11 43.47 -8.18
C LYS A 153 -13.80 44.54 -7.15
#